data_AF-A0A015JLX9-F1
#
_entry.id   AF-A0A015JLX9-F1
#
_cell.length_a   1.000
_cell.length_b   1.000
_cell.length_c   1.000
_cell.angle_alpha   90.00
_cell.angle_beta   90.00
_cell.angle_gamma   90.00
#
_symmetry.space_group_name_H-M   'P 1'
#
loop_
_entity.id
_entity.type
_entity.pdbx_description
1 polymer ?
#
loop_
_entity_poly.entity_id
_entity_poly.type
_entity_poly.pdbx_seq_one_letter_code
_entity_poly.pdbx_strand_id
1 'polypeptide(L)'
;MEEFKLSDDVIEQIKDFTHRELTDEQKLLIDKLILIEELKERYKNYGLCKECKQPKTYHNWCRSCNAKHFQQNFKNWTSGNNEVDKFIQKTQLKAKYHEEILEWIEYDRFENVEYLAKGGFVTF
;
A
#
# COMPACT_ATOMS: atom_id res chain seq x y z
N MET A 1 -15.22 -5.51 -3.13
CA MET A 1 -14.99 -4.41 -4.09
C MET A 1 -13.98 -4.96 -5.06
N GLU A 2 -14.42 -5.33 -6.26
CA GLU A 2 -13.51 -5.83 -7.29
C GLU A 2 -12.48 -4.74 -7.59
N GLU A 3 -11.20 -5.06 -7.40
CA GLU A 3 -10.14 -4.15 -7.81
C GLU A 3 -10.03 -4.23 -9.32
N PHE A 4 -10.35 -3.13 -10.00
CA PHE A 4 -10.10 -2.99 -11.43
C PHE A 4 -8.59 -3.16 -11.70
N LYS A 5 -8.26 -4.00 -12.69
CA LYS A 5 -6.89 -4.30 -13.10
C LYS A 5 -6.78 -4.18 -14.61
N LEU A 6 -5.62 -3.75 -15.09
CA LEU A 6 -5.27 -3.81 -16.49
C LEU A 6 -5.07 -5.27 -16.91
N SER A 7 -5.43 -5.59 -18.16
CA SER A 7 -5.06 -6.87 -18.76
C SER A 7 -3.55 -6.92 -19.03
N ASP A 8 -3.02 -8.13 -19.11
CA ASP A 8 -1.60 -8.36 -19.37
C ASP A 8 -1.19 -7.78 -20.73
N ASP A 9 -2.04 -7.87 -21.75
CA ASP A 9 -1.80 -7.30 -23.08
C ASP A 9 -1.61 -5.76 -23.05
N VAL A 10 -2.36 -5.07 -22.19
CA VAL A 10 -2.22 -3.62 -22.02
C VAL A 10 -0.91 -3.32 -21.27
N ILE A 11 -0.60 -4.10 -20.23
CA ILE A 11 0.64 -3.93 -19.46
C ILE A 11 1.86 -4.11 -20.36
N GLU A 12 1.88 -5.15 -21.19
CA GLU A 12 3.01 -5.43 -22.09
C GLU A 12 3.30 -4.29 -23.06
N GLN A 13 2.26 -3.53 -23.47
CA GLN A 13 2.43 -2.38 -24.36
C GLN A 13 2.99 -1.13 -23.66
N ILE A 14 2.79 -1.00 -22.34
CA ILE A 14 3.13 0.22 -21.59
C ILE A 14 4.23 0.02 -20.54
N LYS A 15 4.73 -1.21 -20.37
CA LYS A 15 5.67 -1.59 -19.30
C LYS A 15 7.00 -0.85 -19.34
N ASP A 16 7.45 -0.49 -20.54
CA ASP A 16 8.76 0.14 -20.78
C ASP A 16 8.68 1.68 -20.75
N PHE A 17 7.49 2.24 -20.58
CA PHE A 17 7.30 3.68 -20.56
C PHE A 17 7.62 4.28 -19.17
N THR A 18 8.35 5.39 -19.19
CA THR A 18 8.58 6.20 -18.01
C THR A 18 7.38 7.13 -17.80
N HIS A 19 6.51 6.81 -16.83
CA HIS A 19 5.31 7.63 -16.53
C HIS A 19 5.59 9.14 -16.29
N ARG A 20 6.80 9.49 -15.84
CA ARG A 20 7.22 10.89 -15.61
C ARG A 20 7.62 11.64 -16.88
N GLU A 21 7.93 10.91 -17.94
CA GLU A 21 8.56 11.42 -19.17
C GLU A 21 7.84 10.88 -20.41
N LEU A 22 6.50 10.82 -20.35
CA LEU A 22 5.70 10.35 -21.48
C LEU A 22 5.73 11.34 -22.64
N THR A 23 6.02 10.86 -23.85
CA THR A 23 5.82 11.63 -25.08
C THR A 23 4.33 11.80 -25.37
N ASP A 24 3.96 12.73 -26.26
CA ASP A 24 2.56 12.95 -26.59
C ASP A 24 1.94 11.75 -27.32
N GLU A 25 2.72 11.02 -28.13
CA GLU A 25 2.28 9.76 -28.73
C GLU A 25 2.03 8.68 -27.67
N GLN A 26 2.92 8.57 -26.67
CA GLN A 26 2.74 7.61 -25.57
C GLN A 26 1.51 7.95 -24.73
N LYS A 27 1.27 9.24 -24.44
CA LYS A 27 0.05 9.68 -23.74
C LYS A 27 -1.21 9.31 -24.50
N LEU A 28 -1.25 9.56 -25.81
CA LEU A 28 -2.37 9.18 -26.67
C LEU A 28 -2.61 7.67 -26.70
N LEU A 29 -1.53 6.87 -26.75
CA LEU A 29 -1.62 5.42 -26.68
C LEU A 29 -2.20 4.96 -25.33
N ILE A 30 -1.74 5.52 -24.22
CA ILE A 30 -2.26 5.21 -22.88
C ILE A 30 -3.74 5.59 -22.78
N ASP A 31 -4.12 6.77 -23.28
CA ASP A 31 -5.51 7.23 -23.26
C ASP A 31 -6.44 6.32 -24.07
N LYS A 32 -5.91 5.67 -25.10
CA LYS A 32 -6.64 4.68 -25.91
C LYS A 32 -6.71 3.29 -25.26
N LEU A 33 -5.64 2.85 -24.60
CA LEU A 33 -5.53 1.50 -24.02
C LEU A 33 -6.22 1.40 -22.65
N ILE A 34 -6.05 2.40 -21.79
CA ILE A 34 -6.58 2.38 -20.42
C ILE A 34 -7.91 3.14 -20.38
N LEU A 35 -9.00 2.39 -20.54
CA LEU A 35 -10.36 2.94 -20.57
C LEU A 35 -10.88 3.37 -19.19
N ILE A 36 -10.32 2.80 -18.11
CA ILE A 36 -10.73 3.12 -16.75
C ILE A 36 -9.96 4.36 -16.30
N GLU A 37 -10.66 5.49 -16.21
CA GLU A 37 -10.10 6.79 -15.82
C GLU A 37 -9.25 6.71 -14.54
N GLU A 38 -9.72 6.01 -13.52
CA GLU A 38 -8.98 5.84 -12.26
C GLU A 38 -7.64 5.12 -12.46
N LEU A 39 -7.59 4.06 -13.27
CA LEU A 39 -6.33 3.35 -13.56
C LEU A 39 -5.39 4.18 -14.41
N LYS A 40 -5.95 4.98 -15.32
CA LYS A 40 -5.21 5.89 -16.18
C LYS A 40 -4.53 6.99 -15.37
N GLU A 41 -5.27 7.63 -14.46
CA GLU A 41 -4.72 8.64 -13.55
C GLU A 41 -3.64 8.03 -12.64
N ARG A 42 -3.90 6.86 -12.05
CA ARG A 42 -2.91 6.14 -11.23
C ARG A 42 -1.63 5.83 -12.02
N TYR A 43 -1.76 5.37 -13.26
CA TYR A 43 -0.61 5.10 -14.12
C TYR A 43 0.18 6.37 -14.39
N LYS A 44 -0.47 7.46 -14.80
CA LYS A 44 0.20 8.73 -15.11
C LYS A 44 0.90 9.32 -13.88
N ASN A 45 0.25 9.26 -12.71
CA ASN A 45 0.77 9.87 -11.48
C ASN A 45 1.86 9.04 -10.79
N TYR A 46 1.69 7.70 -10.76
CA TYR A 46 2.52 6.84 -9.93
C TYR A 46 3.30 5.80 -10.73
N GLY A 47 2.86 5.46 -11.94
CA GLY A 47 3.42 4.41 -12.78
C GLY A 47 3.06 3.01 -12.28
N LEU A 48 3.72 2.00 -12.85
CA LEU A 48 3.48 0.59 -12.54
C LEU A 48 4.18 0.14 -11.25
N CYS A 49 3.59 -0.84 -10.59
CA CYS A 49 4.19 -1.55 -9.48
C CYS A 49 5.25 -2.53 -9.99
N LYS A 50 6.39 -2.63 -9.30
CA LYS A 50 7.49 -3.51 -9.72
C LYS A 50 7.13 -5.00 -9.60
N GLU A 51 6.29 -5.35 -8.63
CA GLU A 51 5.91 -6.73 -8.32
C GLU A 51 4.76 -7.21 -9.22
N CYS A 52 3.59 -6.56 -9.15
CA CYS A 52 2.39 -7.02 -9.86
C CYS A 52 2.17 -6.38 -11.22
N LYS A 53 3.02 -5.43 -11.63
CA LYS A 53 2.92 -4.67 -12.91
C LYS A 53 1.64 -3.86 -13.11
N GLN A 54 0.76 -3.77 -12.11
CA GLN A 54 -0.43 -2.93 -12.14
C GLN A 54 -0.12 -1.48 -11.75
N PRO A 55 -0.94 -0.49 -12.15
CA PRO A 55 -0.80 0.88 -11.69
C PRO A 55 -0.80 0.97 -10.17
N LYS A 56 0.19 1.68 -9.61
CA LYS A 56 0.27 1.89 -8.16
C LYS A 56 -0.89 2.75 -7.67
N THR A 57 -1.26 2.56 -6.41
CA THR A 57 -2.30 3.39 -5.78
C THR A 57 -1.73 4.68 -5.20
N TYR A 58 -0.41 4.73 -4.94
CA TYR A 58 0.29 5.95 -4.52
C TYR A 58 1.81 5.86 -4.78
N HIS A 59 2.54 6.94 -4.47
CA HIS A 59 4.00 6.96 -4.51
C HIS A 59 4.58 5.82 -3.68
N ASN A 60 5.37 4.96 -4.34
CA ASN A 60 6.00 3.77 -3.75
C ASN A 60 5.04 2.80 -3.02
N TRP A 61 3.74 2.88 -3.30
CA TRP A 61 2.73 2.08 -2.62
C TRP A 61 1.82 1.37 -3.61
N CYS A 62 1.69 0.05 -3.45
CA CYS A 62 0.76 -0.77 -4.21
C CYS A 62 -0.14 -1.51 -3.22
N ARG A 63 -1.37 -1.02 -3.07
CA ARG A 63 -2.33 -1.56 -2.11
C ARG A 63 -2.51 -3.07 -2.21
N SER A 64 -2.65 -3.60 -3.43
CA SER A 64 -2.89 -5.04 -3.65
C SER A 64 -1.69 -5.91 -3.24
N CYS A 65 -0.48 -5.51 -3.62
CA CYS A 65 0.76 -6.17 -3.18
C CYS A 65 0.92 -6.10 -1.67
N ASN A 66 0.79 -4.91 -1.09
CA ASN A 66 0.99 -4.73 0.35
C ASN A 66 -0.07 -5.47 1.17
N ALA A 67 -1.34 -5.46 0.76
CA ALA A 67 -2.37 -6.27 1.39
C ALA A 67 -2.01 -7.76 1.39
N LYS A 68 -1.49 -8.29 0.27
CA LYS A 68 -1.03 -9.69 0.18
C LYS A 68 0.15 -9.97 1.12
N HIS A 69 1.14 -9.07 1.16
CA HIS A 69 2.29 -9.19 2.06
C HIS A 69 1.86 -9.18 3.53
N PHE A 70 0.94 -8.30 3.90
CA PHE A 70 0.37 -8.27 5.25
C PHE A 70 -0.35 -9.57 5.59
N GLN A 71 -1.22 -10.08 4.71
CA GLN A 71 -1.92 -11.35 4.92
C GLN A 71 -0.97 -12.52 5.15
N GLN A 72 0.15 -12.56 4.43
CA GLN A 72 1.18 -13.58 4.63
C GLN A 72 1.87 -13.43 5.99
N ASN A 73 2.02 -12.19 6.48
CA ASN A 73 2.71 -11.89 7.73
C ASN A 73 1.81 -11.97 8.98
N PHE A 74 0.48 -12.03 8.84
CA PHE A 74 -0.45 -12.10 9.99
C PHE A 74 -0.24 -13.30 10.91
N LYS A 75 0.44 -14.35 10.43
CA LYS A 75 0.77 -15.54 11.23
C LYS A 75 2.09 -15.41 11.99
N ASN A 76 2.90 -14.40 11.68
CA ASN A 76 4.26 -14.25 12.20
C ASN A 76 4.34 -13.36 13.43
N TRP A 77 3.25 -12.65 13.77
CA TRP A 77 3.16 -11.80 14.95
C TRP A 77 1.72 -11.79 15.50
N THR A 78 1.58 -11.57 16.80
CA THR A 78 0.29 -11.38 17.48
C THR A 78 0.55 -10.57 18.74
N SER A 79 -0.32 -9.61 19.06
CA SER A 79 -0.25 -8.88 20.32
C SER A 79 -0.65 -9.70 21.55
N GLY A 80 -1.07 -10.95 21.36
CA GLY A 80 -1.77 -11.74 22.37
C GLY A 80 -3.20 -11.26 22.63
N ASN A 81 -3.66 -10.18 21.97
CA ASN A 81 -5.01 -9.66 22.05
C ASN A 81 -5.70 -9.72 20.68
N ASN A 82 -6.64 -10.65 20.54
CA ASN A 82 -7.37 -10.88 19.29
C ASN A 82 -8.10 -9.65 18.74
N GLU A 83 -8.61 -8.75 19.59
CA GLU A 83 -9.33 -7.57 19.13
C GLU A 83 -8.37 -6.50 18.60
N VAL A 84 -7.21 -6.34 19.25
CA VAL A 84 -6.13 -5.47 18.77
C VAL A 84 -5.58 -5.99 17.44
N ASP A 85 -5.33 -7.29 17.34
CA ASP A 85 -4.82 -7.92 16.12
C ASP A 85 -5.79 -7.72 14.95
N LYS A 86 -7.08 -8.02 15.14
CA LYS A 86 -8.11 -7.79 14.11
C LYS A 86 -8.17 -6.33 13.68
N PHE A 87 -8.03 -5.39 14.62
CA PHE A 87 -8.04 -3.97 14.30
C PHE A 87 -6.83 -3.58 13.43
N ILE A 88 -5.62 -3.99 13.83
CA ILE A 88 -4.39 -3.71 13.08
C ILE A 88 -4.45 -4.34 11.68
N GLN A 89 -4.84 -5.62 11.58
CA GLN A 89 -4.99 -6.32 10.29
C GLN A 89 -5.99 -5.61 9.36
N LYS A 90 -7.14 -5.20 9.90
CA LYS A 90 -8.17 -4.48 9.12
C LYS A 90 -7.64 -3.14 8.60
N THR A 91 -6.84 -2.43 9.39
CA THR A 91 -6.21 -1.16 8.98
C THR A 91 -5.15 -1.40 7.91
N GLN A 92 -4.26 -2.38 8.09
CA GLN A 92 -3.26 -2.80 7.11
C GLN A 92 -3.86 -3.15 5.74
N LEU A 93 -4.98 -3.89 5.70
CA LEU A 93 -5.66 -4.25 4.45
C LEU A 93 -6.38 -3.08 3.75
N LYS A 94 -6.71 -2.03 4.50
CA LYS A 94 -7.42 -0.84 4.01
C LYS A 94 -6.49 0.32 3.67
N ALA A 95 -5.24 0.27 4.11
CA ALA A 95 -4.26 1.33 3.92
C ALA A 95 -4.11 1.73 2.44
N LYS A 96 -4.38 3.00 2.18
CA LYS A 96 -4.20 3.62 0.86
C LYS A 96 -2.78 4.10 0.64
N TYR A 97 -2.07 4.39 1.73
CA TYR A 97 -0.72 4.93 1.78
C TYR A 97 0.06 4.26 2.91
N HIS A 98 1.39 4.39 2.89
CA HIS A 98 2.25 3.78 3.90
C HIS A 98 2.05 4.37 5.31
N GLU A 99 1.63 5.63 5.40
CA GLU A 99 1.41 6.35 6.65
C GLU A 99 0.14 5.89 7.38
N GLU A 100 -0.78 5.20 6.70
CA GLU A 100 -2.03 4.71 7.30
C GLU A 100 -1.87 3.33 7.96
N ILE A 101 -0.69 2.72 7.87
CA ILE A 101 -0.43 1.40 8.45
C ILE A 101 -0.20 1.51 9.94
N LEU A 102 -0.77 0.57 10.69
CA LEU A 102 -0.38 0.29 12.07
C LEU A 102 0.52 -0.94 12.10
N GLU A 103 1.59 -0.90 12.89
CA GLU A 103 2.47 -2.03 13.15
C GLU A 103 2.43 -2.36 14.65
N TRP A 104 2.36 -3.65 14.95
CA TRP A 104 2.55 -4.13 16.30
C TRP A 104 4.04 -4.36 16.58
N ILE A 105 4.55 -3.75 17.64
CA ILE A 105 5.93 -3.93 18.11
C ILE A 105 5.86 -4.54 19.50
N GLU A 106 6.38 -5.75 19.64
CA GLU A 106 6.49 -6.41 20.94
C GLU A 106 7.35 -5.61 21.91
N TYR A 107 6.96 -5.63 23.19
CA TYR A 107 7.64 -4.86 24.22
C TYR A 107 9.11 -5.27 24.40
N ASP A 108 9.42 -6.56 24.19
CA ASP A 108 10.77 -7.11 24.30
C ASP A 108 11.72 -6.65 23.19
N ARG A 109 11.21 -6.06 22.10
CA ARG A 109 12.02 -5.45 21.03
C ARG A 109 12.56 -4.07 21.41
N PHE A 110 12.05 -3.46 22.47
CA PHE A 110 12.55 -2.18 22.94
C PHE A 110 13.76 -2.38 23.85
N GLU A 111 14.89 -1.81 23.46
CA GLU A 111 16.11 -1.76 24.27
C GLU A 111 16.20 -0.43 25.02
N ASN A 112 16.98 -0.39 26.10
CA ASN A 112 17.25 0.82 26.88
C ASN A 112 15.98 1.51 27.42
N VAL A 113 14.98 0.72 27.81
CA VAL A 113 13.77 1.23 28.44
C VAL A 113 14.10 1.72 29.85
N GLU A 114 14.28 3.03 30.00
CA GLU A 114 14.51 3.69 31.29
C GLU A 114 13.20 4.29 31.83
N TYR A 115 12.99 4.11 33.13
CA TYR A 115 11.87 4.73 33.82
C TYR A 115 12.17 6.22 34.08
N LEU A 116 11.43 7.11 33.42
CA LEU A 116 11.65 8.55 33.54
C LEU A 116 10.82 9.21 34.66
N ALA A 117 9.55 8.84 34.82
CA ALA A 117 8.67 9.39 35.84
C ALA A 117 7.38 8.56 36.01
N LYS A 118 6.73 8.69 37.16
CA LYS A 118 5.34 8.23 37.36
C LYS A 118 4.37 9.34 36.98
N GLY A 119 3.53 9.13 35.98
CA GLY A 119 2.41 10.02 35.72
C GLY A 119 1.32 9.86 36.80
N GLY A 120 0.92 10.96 37.43
CA GLY A 120 -0.32 11.03 38.20
C GLY A 120 -1.45 11.48 37.29
N PHE A 121 -2.41 10.61 37.00
CA PHE A 121 -3.63 11.02 36.28
C PHE A 121 -4.37 12.07 37.12
N VAL A 122 -4.63 13.24 36.55
CA VAL A 122 -5.53 14.24 37.13
C VAL A 122 -6.93 13.91 36.62
N THR A 123 -7.78 13.44 37.52
CA THR A 123 -9.24 13.41 37.34
C THR A 123 -9.77 14.83 37.48
N PHE A 124 -10.48 15.33 36.46
CA PHE A 124 -11.31 16.53 36.55
C PHE A 124 -12.66 16.18 37.19
#